data_AF-A0A2M9ZML9-F1
#
_entry.id   AF-A0A2M9ZML9-F1
#
_cell.length_a   1.000
_cell.length_b   1.000
_cell.length_c   1.000
_cell.angle_alpha   90.00
_cell.angle_beta   90.00
_cell.angle_gamma   90.00
#
_symmetry.space_group_name_H-M   'P 1'
#
loop_
_entity.id
_entity.type
_entity.pdbx_description
1 polymer ?
#
loop_
_entity_poly.entity_id
_entity_poly.type
_entity_poly.pdbx_seq_one_letter_code
_entity_poly.pdbx_strand_id
1 'polypeptide(L)'
;MIVVGIGCGYHLFAFQKQSDLKQNLICLEPFSEFETLTGEFVKTRCDSKDWKFYYGWKEFLTKPKTEWLSPHIRSIRVTVHPTYSRKFPELASEILSYFRNLDFSEKPLTVKERFSRIWVRNYFRHLRIFFENPKNFRLIGAKKTRMDGVACFVGASPSLEKEIHWLKKYSKNIFILSSDTSLSFLVSQGISPDAVLTIDSGLGTSYHFRESASKEVPIITWFGGSAYVFDLPNPKWIYLSTHPLDQIAGATFFKGTESLTNPSKNMAGMAFSVLHSLGFEKVFTLGLDFERENGKTHCRGTGYEIFDLFYLSRVTSLFSRRYTQTAHWEKRKPILEILRSQPQFPVQSGLPELDPKLMKVKLYDSLSDFPSKLPSDPKEWLKISDTIPDFPPEIKRTMQKESRILIQSGDLPILGSNSSY
;
A
#
# COMPACT_ATOMS: atom_id res chain seq x y z
N MET A 1 -4.43 23.72 -18.15
CA MET A 1 -5.89 23.90 -17.91
C MET A 1 -6.59 23.88 -19.26
N ILE A 2 -7.87 23.48 -19.34
CA ILE A 2 -8.68 23.54 -20.55
C ILE A 2 -9.87 24.46 -20.32
N VAL A 3 -10.07 25.44 -21.19
CA VAL A 3 -11.21 26.37 -21.19
C VAL A 3 -12.05 26.10 -22.43
N VAL A 4 -13.35 25.86 -22.23
CA VAL A 4 -14.30 25.53 -23.29
C VAL A 4 -15.27 26.70 -23.49
N GLY A 5 -15.31 27.23 -24.72
CA GLY A 5 -16.09 28.41 -25.11
C GLY A 5 -15.25 29.67 -25.05
N ILE A 6 -14.65 30.03 -26.17
CA ILE A 6 -13.76 31.18 -26.35
C ILE A 6 -14.58 32.43 -26.68
N GLY A 7 -15.56 32.30 -27.57
CA GLY A 7 -16.28 33.44 -28.14
C GLY A 7 -15.32 34.54 -28.61
N CYS A 8 -15.58 35.80 -28.25
CA CYS A 8 -14.69 36.93 -28.56
C CYS A 8 -13.46 37.05 -27.63
N GLY A 9 -13.20 36.08 -26.74
CA GLY A 9 -11.98 36.02 -25.92
C GLY A 9 -11.88 37.00 -24.74
N TYR A 10 -12.88 37.85 -24.47
CA TYR A 10 -12.81 38.87 -23.40
C TYR A 10 -12.45 38.32 -22.02
N HIS A 11 -12.98 37.14 -21.68
CA HIS A 11 -12.68 36.47 -20.41
C HIS A 11 -11.25 35.91 -20.37
N LEU A 12 -10.69 35.51 -21.52
CA LEU A 12 -9.29 35.08 -21.63
C LEU A 12 -8.34 36.27 -21.43
N PHE A 13 -8.69 37.46 -21.95
CA PHE A 13 -7.89 38.67 -21.76
C PHE A 13 -7.86 39.10 -20.29
N ALA A 14 -9.00 39.00 -19.59
CA ALA A 14 -9.07 39.27 -18.16
C ALA A 14 -8.27 38.24 -17.35
N PHE A 15 -8.37 36.95 -17.73
CA PHE A 15 -7.60 35.87 -17.11
C PHE A 15 -6.09 36.12 -17.22
N GLN A 16 -5.61 36.49 -18.41
CA GLN A 16 -4.19 36.77 -18.66
C GLN A 16 -3.63 37.90 -17.77
N LYS A 17 -4.43 38.93 -17.48
CA LYS A 17 -4.01 40.08 -16.65
C LYS A 17 -3.91 39.76 -15.15
N GLN A 18 -4.65 38.74 -14.68
CA GLN A 18 -4.72 38.38 -13.26
C GLN A 18 -3.75 37.26 -12.87
N SER A 19 -3.23 36.52 -13.85
CA SER A 19 -2.42 35.34 -13.60
C SER A 19 -0.92 35.61 -13.81
N ASP A 20 -0.11 35.54 -12.75
CA ASP A 20 1.37 35.40 -12.82
C ASP A 20 1.82 34.02 -13.39
N LEU A 21 0.86 33.21 -13.84
CA LEU A 21 1.04 31.81 -14.14
C LEU A 21 1.25 31.61 -15.64
N LYS A 22 2.50 31.36 -16.03
CA LYS A 22 2.89 30.71 -17.30
C LYS A 22 2.39 29.26 -17.34
N GLN A 23 1.07 29.07 -17.35
CA GLN A 23 0.45 27.76 -17.44
C GLN A 23 0.14 27.40 -18.90
N ASN A 24 0.40 26.14 -19.26
CA ASN A 24 -0.11 25.54 -20.49
C ASN A 24 -1.64 25.59 -20.49
N LEU A 25 -2.20 26.49 -21.30
CA LEU A 25 -3.64 26.68 -21.48
C LEU A 25 -4.06 26.12 -22.83
N ILE A 26 -5.14 25.34 -22.81
CA ILE A 26 -5.81 24.87 -24.03
C ILE A 26 -7.16 25.56 -24.07
N CYS A 27 -7.38 26.37 -25.10
CA CYS A 27 -8.63 27.05 -25.36
C CYS A 27 -9.36 26.30 -26.47
N LEU A 28 -10.56 25.80 -26.19
CA LEU A 28 -11.40 25.05 -27.12
C LEU A 28 -12.70 25.81 -27.37
N GLU A 29 -12.92 26.24 -28.60
CA GLU A 29 -14.19 26.80 -29.06
C GLU A 29 -14.99 25.69 -29.77
N PRO A 30 -16.14 25.26 -29.23
CA PRO A 30 -16.89 24.15 -29.82
C PRO A 30 -17.37 24.37 -31.26
N PHE A 31 -17.57 25.62 -31.68
CA PHE A 31 -18.09 25.98 -33.00
C PHE A 31 -16.97 26.50 -33.92
N SER A 32 -16.76 25.87 -35.07
CA SER A 32 -15.64 26.19 -35.96
C SER A 32 -15.79 27.57 -36.63
N GLU A 33 -17.01 28.08 -36.76
CA GLU A 33 -17.33 29.40 -37.34
C GLU A 33 -16.68 30.56 -36.59
N PHE A 34 -16.37 30.37 -35.30
CA PHE A 34 -15.71 31.39 -34.49
C PHE A 34 -14.24 31.62 -34.88
N GLU A 35 -13.61 30.66 -35.56
CA GLU A 35 -12.23 30.83 -36.02
C GLU A 35 -12.10 31.99 -37.00
N THR A 36 -13.00 32.05 -37.99
CA THR A 36 -13.01 33.12 -38.99
C THR A 36 -13.55 34.44 -38.43
N LEU A 37 -14.54 34.37 -37.54
CA LEU A 37 -15.18 35.56 -36.98
C LEU A 37 -14.31 36.28 -35.94
N THR A 38 -13.60 35.53 -35.10
CA THR A 38 -12.93 36.09 -33.91
C THR A 38 -11.52 35.56 -33.68
N GLY A 39 -11.08 34.54 -34.42
CA GLY A 39 -9.84 33.83 -34.12
C GLY A 39 -8.60 34.71 -34.21
N GLU A 40 -8.48 35.54 -35.25
CA GLU A 40 -7.36 36.48 -35.39
C GLU A 40 -7.34 37.53 -34.28
N PHE A 41 -8.51 38.09 -33.95
CA PHE A 41 -8.66 39.06 -32.87
C PHE A 41 -8.24 38.48 -31.51
N VAL A 42 -8.70 37.27 -31.19
CA VAL A 42 -8.36 36.59 -29.93
C VAL A 42 -6.88 36.25 -29.87
N LYS A 43 -6.31 35.67 -30.94
CA LYS A 43 -4.88 35.29 -31.01
C LYS A 43 -3.96 36.50 -30.86
N THR A 44 -4.26 37.63 -31.52
CA THR A 44 -3.45 38.86 -31.44
C THR A 44 -3.45 39.46 -30.03
N ARG A 45 -4.56 39.32 -29.32
CA ARG A 45 -4.76 39.94 -28.00
C ARG A 45 -4.28 39.05 -26.85
N CYS A 46 -4.19 37.73 -27.06
CA CYS A 46 -3.65 36.78 -26.09
C CYS A 46 -2.14 36.66 -26.25
N ASP A 47 -1.39 37.42 -25.44
CA ASP A 47 0.08 37.46 -25.48
C ASP A 47 0.72 36.25 -24.74
N SER A 48 0.53 35.04 -25.26
CA SER A 48 1.21 33.84 -24.74
C SER A 48 1.53 32.82 -25.83
N LYS A 49 2.82 32.54 -26.00
CA LYS A 49 3.33 31.48 -26.89
C LYS A 49 2.94 30.06 -26.45
N ASP A 50 2.46 29.90 -25.21
CA ASP A 50 2.18 28.61 -24.59
C ASP A 50 0.69 28.23 -24.64
N TRP A 51 -0.16 29.09 -25.21
CA TRP A 51 -1.59 28.85 -25.32
C TRP A 51 -1.93 28.20 -26.66
N LYS A 52 -2.67 27.09 -26.60
CA LYS A 52 -3.14 26.38 -27.79
C LYS A 52 -4.62 26.68 -28.01
N PHE A 53 -4.96 27.09 -29.21
CA PHE A 53 -6.33 27.41 -29.61
C PHE A 53 -6.85 26.35 -30.58
N TYR A 54 -8.01 25.80 -30.27
CA TYR A 54 -8.73 24.82 -31.08
C TYR A 54 -10.13 25.33 -31.35
N TYR A 55 -10.57 25.24 -32.61
CA TYR A 55 -11.91 25.64 -33.05
C TYR A 55 -12.58 24.42 -33.67
N GLY A 56 -13.84 24.21 -33.31
CA GLY A 56 -14.62 23.05 -33.72
C GLY A 56 -14.41 21.83 -32.81
N TRP A 57 -15.47 21.41 -32.11
CA TRP A 57 -15.43 20.24 -31.22
C TRP A 57 -15.20 18.93 -31.98
N LYS A 58 -15.88 18.76 -33.13
CA LYS A 58 -15.77 17.54 -33.93
C LYS A 58 -14.37 17.41 -34.53
N GLU A 59 -13.82 18.52 -35.00
CA GLU A 59 -12.48 18.63 -35.53
C GLU A 59 -11.45 18.32 -34.44
N PHE A 60 -11.63 18.86 -33.22
CA PHE A 60 -10.78 18.57 -32.07
C PHE A 60 -10.72 17.07 -31.74
N LEU A 61 -11.85 16.36 -31.81
CA LEU A 61 -11.90 14.91 -31.53
C LEU A 61 -11.06 14.06 -32.50
N THR A 62 -10.82 14.55 -33.72
CA THR A 62 -9.99 13.84 -34.71
C THR A 62 -8.49 14.01 -34.47
N LYS A 63 -8.08 14.95 -33.61
CA LYS A 63 -6.67 15.25 -33.35
C LYS A 63 -6.04 14.21 -32.42
N PRO A 64 -4.81 13.73 -32.71
CA PRO A 64 -4.12 12.82 -31.83
C PRO A 64 -3.82 13.49 -30.48
N LYS A 65 -3.96 12.73 -29.39
CA LYS A 65 -3.78 13.23 -28.01
C LYS A 65 -2.41 13.88 -27.77
N THR A 66 -1.37 13.36 -28.43
CA THR A 66 0.02 13.87 -28.35
C THR A 66 0.17 15.30 -28.90
N GLU A 67 -0.74 15.76 -29.75
CA GLU A 67 -0.72 17.12 -30.32
C GLU A 67 -1.08 18.19 -29.26
N TRP A 68 -2.08 17.90 -28.43
CA TRP A 68 -2.64 18.88 -27.50
C TRP A 68 -2.27 18.60 -26.04
N LEU A 69 -2.01 17.36 -25.64
CA LEU A 69 -1.59 17.00 -24.28
C LEU A 69 -0.13 16.54 -24.22
N SER A 70 0.68 17.23 -23.41
CA SER A 70 2.05 16.79 -23.12
C SER A 70 2.05 15.51 -22.26
N PRO A 71 2.95 14.54 -22.52
CA PRO A 71 3.05 13.30 -21.75
C PRO A 71 3.26 13.50 -20.23
N HIS A 72 3.88 14.62 -19.84
CA HIS A 72 4.19 14.93 -18.44
C HIS A 72 2.97 15.42 -17.63
N ILE A 73 1.83 15.71 -18.27
CA ILE A 73 0.64 16.24 -17.61
C ILE A 73 -0.20 15.08 -17.04
N ARG A 74 -0.27 15.01 -15.70
CA ARG A 74 -0.99 13.95 -14.97
C ARG A 74 -2.42 14.28 -14.58
N SER A 75 -2.81 15.55 -14.70
CA SER A 75 -4.15 16.01 -14.38
C SER A 75 -4.51 17.22 -15.23
N ILE A 76 -5.74 17.24 -15.73
CA ILE A 76 -6.32 18.42 -16.39
C ILE A 76 -7.45 18.96 -15.54
N ARG A 77 -7.58 20.28 -15.51
CA ARG A 77 -8.78 20.96 -15.05
C ARG A 77 -9.50 21.48 -16.28
N VAL A 78 -10.77 21.12 -16.44
CA VAL A 78 -11.63 21.58 -17.52
C VAL A 78 -12.68 22.53 -16.97
N THR A 79 -12.82 23.69 -17.59
CA THR A 79 -13.83 24.70 -17.24
C THR A 79 -14.63 25.03 -18.49
N VAL A 80 -15.96 24.89 -18.42
CA VAL A 80 -16.86 25.28 -19.50
C VAL A 80 -17.43 26.65 -19.18
N HIS A 81 -17.40 27.55 -20.18
CA HIS A 81 -17.94 28.89 -20.02
C HIS A 81 -19.46 28.83 -19.73
N PRO A 82 -19.99 29.60 -18.75
CA PRO A 82 -21.38 29.48 -18.30
C PRO A 82 -22.44 29.65 -19.40
N THR A 83 -22.13 30.39 -20.46
CA THR A 83 -23.01 30.51 -21.62
C THR A 83 -23.22 29.18 -22.34
N TYR A 84 -22.16 28.38 -22.51
CA TYR A 84 -22.24 27.07 -23.16
C TYR A 84 -22.96 26.07 -22.27
N SER A 85 -22.68 26.06 -20.97
CA SER A 85 -23.41 25.22 -20.02
C SER A 85 -24.92 25.50 -19.98
N ARG A 86 -25.34 26.76 -20.22
CA ARG A 86 -26.76 27.16 -20.23
C ARG A 86 -27.45 26.95 -21.57
N LYS A 87 -26.81 27.32 -22.68
CA LYS A 87 -27.42 27.30 -24.02
C LYS A 87 -27.25 25.96 -24.74
N PHE A 88 -26.21 25.19 -24.41
CA PHE A 88 -25.87 23.94 -25.07
C PHE A 88 -25.53 22.84 -24.03
N PRO A 89 -26.50 22.45 -23.19
CA PRO A 89 -26.26 21.53 -22.09
C PRO A 89 -25.80 20.14 -22.55
N GLU A 90 -26.33 19.62 -23.66
CA GLU A 90 -25.89 18.32 -24.18
C GLU A 90 -24.42 18.37 -24.61
N LEU A 91 -24.05 19.39 -25.39
CA LEU A 91 -22.68 19.60 -25.85
C LEU A 91 -21.71 19.81 -24.69
N ALA A 92 -22.10 20.61 -23.69
CA ALA A 92 -21.29 20.81 -22.49
C ALA A 92 -21.08 19.49 -21.72
N SER A 93 -22.12 18.67 -21.60
CA SER A 93 -22.06 17.35 -20.97
C SER A 93 -21.16 16.39 -21.74
N GLU A 94 -21.27 16.36 -23.07
CA GLU A 94 -20.44 15.56 -23.96
C GLU A 94 -18.95 15.90 -23.80
N ILE A 95 -18.62 17.19 -23.88
CA ILE A 95 -17.24 17.67 -23.72
C ILE A 95 -16.68 17.33 -22.35
N LEU A 96 -17.45 17.56 -21.27
CA LEU A 96 -17.03 17.22 -19.91
C LEU A 96 -16.84 15.71 -19.73
N SER A 97 -17.72 14.89 -20.33
CA SER A 97 -17.63 13.43 -20.28
C SER A 97 -16.37 12.94 -20.99
N TYR A 98 -16.07 13.46 -22.19
CA TYR A 98 -14.84 13.14 -22.91
C TYR A 98 -13.60 13.40 -22.05
N PHE A 99 -13.46 14.61 -21.51
CA PHE A 99 -12.27 14.96 -20.73
C PHE A 99 -12.18 14.22 -19.38
N ARG A 100 -13.32 13.85 -18.79
CA ARG A 100 -13.38 13.02 -17.58
C ARG A 100 -12.93 11.58 -17.83
N ASN A 101 -13.27 11.05 -19.00
CA ASN A 101 -12.97 9.68 -19.40
C ASN A 101 -11.63 9.56 -20.14
N LEU A 102 -10.87 10.66 -20.25
CA LEU A 102 -9.51 10.60 -20.79
C LEU A 102 -8.65 9.70 -19.92
N ASP A 103 -8.18 8.63 -20.53
CA ASP A 103 -7.21 7.77 -19.88
C ASP A 103 -5.85 8.48 -19.89
N PHE A 104 -5.38 8.90 -18.72
CA PHE A 104 -4.03 9.43 -18.54
C PHE A 104 -2.97 8.34 -18.44
N SER A 105 -3.30 7.09 -18.79
CA SER A 105 -2.38 5.96 -18.79
C SER A 105 -1.24 6.09 -19.81
N GLU A 106 -0.21 6.87 -19.48
CA GLU A 106 1.06 6.19 -19.30
C GLU A 106 0.85 5.32 -18.06
N LYS A 107 1.03 3.99 -18.18
CA LYS A 107 0.81 3.03 -17.09
C LYS A 107 1.21 3.70 -15.77
N PRO A 108 0.26 4.04 -14.86
CA PRO A 108 0.66 4.47 -13.54
C PRO A 108 1.54 3.32 -13.04
N LEU A 109 2.80 3.61 -12.67
CA LEU A 109 3.72 2.59 -12.14
C LEU A 109 2.85 1.68 -11.29
N THR A 110 2.67 0.44 -11.73
CA THR A 110 1.73 -0.47 -11.09
C THR A 110 2.04 -0.41 -9.60
N VAL A 111 1.05 -0.54 -8.72
CA VAL A 111 1.31 -0.61 -7.26
C VAL A 111 2.53 -1.52 -7.00
N LYS A 112 2.65 -2.61 -7.77
CA LYS A 112 3.82 -3.48 -7.86
C LYS A 112 5.15 -2.78 -8.22
N GLU A 113 5.25 -1.92 -9.24
CA GLU A 113 6.46 -1.14 -9.60
C GLU A 113 6.80 -0.02 -8.59
N ARG A 114 5.79 0.63 -7.98
CA ARG A 114 6.07 1.63 -6.93
C ARG A 114 6.57 0.97 -5.64
N PHE A 115 5.95 -0.15 -5.27
CA PHE A 115 6.34 -0.91 -4.09
C PHE A 115 7.58 -1.79 -4.33
N SER A 116 7.87 -2.23 -5.55
CA SER A 116 9.06 -3.05 -5.86
C SER A 116 10.34 -2.38 -5.38
N ARG A 117 10.47 -1.08 -5.65
CA ARG A 117 11.63 -0.29 -5.20
C ARG A 117 11.71 -0.18 -3.68
N ILE A 118 10.57 0.03 -3.01
CA ILE A 118 10.48 0.11 -1.55
C ILE A 118 10.84 -1.24 -0.93
N TRP A 119 10.30 -2.35 -1.46
CA TRP A 119 10.56 -3.69 -1.00
C TRP A 119 12.04 -4.04 -1.10
N VAL A 120 12.68 -3.80 -2.26
CA VAL A 120 14.10 -4.07 -2.44
C VAL A 120 14.96 -3.23 -1.49
N ARG A 121 14.65 -1.93 -1.36
CA ARG A 121 15.37 -1.05 -0.41
C ARG A 121 15.24 -1.54 1.03
N ASN A 122 14.00 -1.81 1.46
CA ASN A 122 13.73 -2.30 2.81
C ASN A 122 14.44 -3.64 3.04
N TYR A 123 14.42 -4.54 2.05
CA TYR A 123 15.09 -5.84 2.11
C TYR A 123 16.57 -5.72 2.49
N PHE A 124 17.35 -4.92 1.76
CA PHE A 124 18.78 -4.77 2.04
C PHE A 124 19.07 -4.00 3.32
N ARG A 125 18.26 -2.98 3.65
CA ARG A 125 18.34 -2.31 4.95
C ARG A 125 18.11 -3.29 6.10
N HIS A 126 17.13 -4.18 5.97
CA HIS A 126 16.77 -5.13 7.01
C HIS A 126 17.75 -6.28 7.11
N LEU A 127 18.36 -6.71 6.00
CA LEU A 127 19.51 -7.61 6.02
C LEU A 127 20.68 -7.02 6.79
N ARG A 128 20.98 -5.73 6.60
CA ARG A 128 22.01 -5.06 7.40
C ARG A 128 21.71 -5.11 8.90
N ILE A 129 20.48 -4.75 9.29
CA ILE A 129 20.06 -4.81 10.70
C ILE A 129 20.16 -6.24 11.23
N PHE A 130 19.80 -7.24 10.43
CA PHE A 130 19.97 -8.66 10.76
C PHE A 130 21.45 -9.01 11.02
N PHE A 131 22.38 -8.57 10.16
CA PHE A 131 23.81 -8.84 10.37
C PHE A 131 24.38 -8.14 11.60
N GLU A 132 23.87 -6.97 11.96
CA GLU A 132 24.25 -6.23 13.17
C GLU A 132 23.74 -6.92 14.45
N ASN A 133 22.58 -7.59 14.40
CA ASN A 133 22.02 -8.30 15.56
C ASN A 133 21.23 -9.56 15.19
N PRO A 134 21.90 -10.65 14.77
CA PRO A 134 21.22 -11.84 14.24
C PRO A 134 20.40 -12.59 15.30
N LYS A 135 20.77 -12.46 16.59
CA LYS A 135 20.09 -13.13 17.71
C LYS A 135 18.65 -12.66 17.91
N ASN A 136 18.30 -11.47 17.42
CA ASN A 136 16.96 -10.92 17.50
C ASN A 136 16.01 -11.46 16.41
N PHE A 137 16.52 -12.29 15.50
CA PHE A 137 15.77 -12.81 14.37
C PHE A 137 15.58 -14.32 14.47
N ARG A 138 14.42 -14.82 14.04
CA ARG A 138 14.13 -16.24 13.84
C ARG A 138 13.44 -16.45 12.51
N LEU A 139 13.63 -17.62 11.90
CA LEU A 139 13.06 -18.01 10.63
C LEU A 139 11.84 -18.92 10.85
N ILE A 140 10.75 -18.64 10.15
CA ILE A 140 9.53 -19.44 10.12
C ILE A 140 9.58 -20.41 8.93
N GLY A 141 9.10 -21.64 9.13
CA GLY A 141 8.88 -22.62 8.06
C GLY A 141 10.05 -23.55 7.73
N ALA A 142 11.15 -23.43 8.46
CA ALA A 142 12.30 -24.33 8.32
C ALA A 142 12.11 -25.68 9.03
N LYS A 143 11.18 -25.78 9.98
CA LYS A 143 10.82 -27.01 10.70
C LYS A 143 9.33 -27.25 10.55
N LYS A 144 8.95 -28.47 10.14
CA LYS A 144 7.54 -28.90 10.08
C LYS A 144 7.24 -29.72 11.33
N THR A 145 6.79 -29.05 12.39
CA THR A 145 6.39 -29.70 13.64
C THR A 145 4.90 -29.51 13.83
N ARG A 146 4.13 -30.59 13.96
CA ARG A 146 2.70 -30.49 14.28
C ARG A 146 2.54 -30.04 15.73
N MET A 147 1.61 -29.12 15.97
CA MET A 147 1.28 -28.64 17.31
C MET A 147 -0.13 -29.04 17.70
N ASP A 148 -0.26 -29.64 18.89
CA ASP A 148 -1.56 -29.98 19.49
C ASP A 148 -2.26 -28.78 20.17
N GLY A 149 -1.77 -27.56 19.89
CA GLY A 149 -2.33 -26.31 20.39
C GLY A 149 -3.42 -25.73 19.52
N VAL A 150 -4.12 -24.75 20.09
CA VAL A 150 -5.06 -23.90 19.36
C VAL A 150 -4.43 -22.54 19.14
N ALA A 151 -4.51 -22.05 17.91
CA ALA A 151 -4.20 -20.67 17.57
C ALA A 151 -5.46 -19.87 17.26
N CYS A 152 -5.41 -18.57 17.50
CA CYS A 152 -6.42 -17.61 17.13
C CYS A 152 -5.76 -16.44 16.41
N PHE A 153 -6.12 -16.23 15.14
CA PHE A 153 -5.80 -15.01 14.42
C PHE A 153 -6.84 -13.93 14.73
N VAL A 154 -6.38 -12.76 15.14
CA VAL A 154 -7.24 -11.64 15.51
C VAL A 154 -7.09 -10.52 14.47
N GLY A 155 -8.07 -10.44 13.56
CA GLY A 155 -8.26 -9.33 12.65
C GLY A 155 -8.77 -8.09 13.37
N ALA A 156 -9.09 -7.03 12.61
CA ALA A 156 -9.49 -5.75 13.17
C ALA A 156 -10.91 -5.33 12.77
N SER A 157 -11.79 -6.26 12.38
CA SER A 157 -13.18 -5.94 12.05
C SER A 157 -13.96 -5.43 13.26
N PRO A 158 -15.02 -4.59 13.09
CA PRO A 158 -15.81 -4.08 14.21
C PRO A 158 -16.39 -5.15 15.15
N SER A 159 -16.71 -6.35 14.65
CA SER A 159 -17.19 -7.48 15.46
C SER A 159 -16.24 -7.90 16.57
N LEU A 160 -14.93 -7.64 16.44
CA LEU A 160 -13.97 -7.93 17.49
C LEU A 160 -14.36 -7.27 18.83
N GLU A 161 -15.02 -6.12 18.78
CA GLU A 161 -15.52 -5.43 19.99
C GLU A 161 -16.51 -6.29 20.79
N LYS A 162 -17.31 -7.13 20.11
CA LYS A 162 -18.28 -8.06 20.72
C LYS A 162 -17.63 -9.39 21.10
N GLU A 163 -16.64 -9.83 20.33
CA GLU A 163 -15.96 -11.12 20.51
C GLU A 163 -14.88 -11.08 21.61
N ILE A 164 -14.47 -9.90 22.07
CA ILE A 164 -13.37 -9.71 23.02
C ILE A 164 -13.52 -10.52 24.32
N HIS A 165 -14.76 -10.77 24.76
CA HIS A 165 -15.04 -11.55 25.97
C HIS A 165 -14.50 -12.98 25.87
N TRP A 166 -14.54 -13.58 24.67
CA TRP A 166 -14.01 -14.91 24.42
C TRP A 166 -12.49 -14.92 24.52
N LEU A 167 -11.80 -13.91 23.96
CA LEU A 167 -10.35 -13.78 24.12
C LEU A 167 -9.96 -13.57 25.58
N LYS A 168 -10.71 -12.78 26.35
CA LYS A 168 -10.45 -12.62 27.79
C LYS A 168 -10.55 -13.95 28.54
N LYS A 169 -11.51 -14.81 28.18
CA LYS A 169 -11.69 -16.15 28.76
C LYS A 169 -10.51 -17.09 28.43
N TYR A 170 -10.03 -17.09 27.18
CA TYR A 170 -9.10 -18.13 26.69
C TYR A 170 -7.67 -17.66 26.36
N SER A 171 -7.34 -16.37 26.54
CA SER A 171 -6.03 -15.80 26.15
C SER A 171 -4.81 -16.49 26.78
N LYS A 172 -4.98 -17.13 27.93
CA LYS A 172 -3.95 -17.91 28.62
C LYS A 172 -3.81 -19.35 28.11
N ASN A 173 -4.78 -19.83 27.34
CA ASN A 173 -4.89 -21.22 26.87
C ASN A 173 -4.54 -21.38 25.38
N ILE A 174 -4.67 -20.30 24.59
CA ILE A 174 -4.47 -20.33 23.13
C ILE A 174 -3.32 -19.43 22.70
N PHE A 175 -2.73 -19.73 21.55
CA PHE A 175 -1.80 -18.83 20.87
C PHE A 175 -2.55 -17.72 20.14
N ILE A 176 -2.25 -16.45 20.43
CA ILE A 176 -2.89 -15.28 19.83
C ILE A 176 -1.94 -14.64 18.83
N LEU A 177 -2.30 -14.70 17.56
CA LEU A 177 -1.67 -13.94 16.48
C LEU A 177 -2.53 -12.72 16.17
N SER A 178 -2.08 -11.54 16.56
CA SER A 178 -2.77 -10.29 16.19
C SER A 178 -2.36 -9.82 14.80
N SER A 179 -3.27 -9.16 14.07
CA SER A 179 -2.84 -8.24 13.02
C SER A 179 -2.23 -6.99 13.64
N ASP A 180 -1.32 -6.34 12.94
CA ASP A 180 -0.83 -5.01 13.32
C ASP A 180 -2.00 -4.05 13.64
N THR A 181 -3.06 -4.10 12.83
CA THR A 181 -4.20 -3.19 12.95
C THR A 181 -4.99 -3.42 14.24
N SER A 182 -5.15 -4.67 14.69
CA SER A 182 -5.90 -5.01 15.92
C SER A 182 -5.08 -4.89 17.20
N LEU A 183 -3.76 -4.73 17.09
CA LEU A 183 -2.83 -4.72 18.21
C LEU A 183 -3.24 -3.74 19.31
N SER A 184 -3.40 -2.46 18.96
CA SER A 184 -3.74 -1.42 19.95
C SER A 184 -5.07 -1.70 20.65
N PHE A 185 -6.07 -2.20 19.91
CA PHE A 185 -7.33 -2.60 20.53
C PHE A 185 -7.12 -3.71 21.57
N LEU A 186 -6.37 -4.77 21.25
CA LEU A 186 -6.10 -5.86 22.19
C LEU A 186 -5.36 -5.38 23.44
N VAL A 187 -4.32 -4.56 23.27
CA VAL A 187 -3.56 -3.98 24.38
C VAL A 187 -4.46 -3.13 25.27
N SER A 188 -5.32 -2.28 24.69
CA SER A 188 -6.31 -1.48 25.44
C SER A 188 -7.31 -2.33 26.25
N GLN A 189 -7.49 -3.59 25.87
CA GLN A 189 -8.37 -4.55 26.54
C GLN A 189 -7.63 -5.44 27.56
N GLY A 190 -6.34 -5.18 27.80
CA GLY A 190 -5.49 -5.95 28.73
C GLY A 190 -5.05 -7.31 28.17
N ILE A 191 -5.10 -7.48 26.84
CA ILE A 191 -4.72 -8.73 26.17
C ILE A 191 -3.41 -8.52 25.44
N SER A 192 -2.36 -9.22 25.86
CA SER A 192 -1.10 -9.27 25.11
C SER A 192 -1.17 -10.40 24.08
N PRO A 193 -0.99 -10.11 22.78
CA PRO A 193 -0.82 -11.18 21.79
C PRO A 193 0.52 -11.88 22.00
N ASP A 194 0.65 -13.10 21.46
CA ASP A 194 1.91 -13.85 21.45
C ASP A 194 2.79 -13.47 20.28
N ALA A 195 2.19 -12.99 19.21
CA ALA A 195 2.89 -12.41 18.08
C ALA A 195 2.00 -11.39 17.35
N VAL A 196 2.64 -10.48 16.61
CA VAL A 196 1.96 -9.51 15.74
C VAL A 196 2.35 -9.80 14.29
N LEU A 197 1.39 -9.96 13.39
CA LEU A 197 1.64 -10.10 11.96
C LEU A 197 1.51 -8.75 11.25
N THR A 198 2.53 -8.40 10.48
CA THR A 198 2.53 -7.24 9.57
C THR A 198 3.09 -7.66 8.22
N ILE A 199 2.41 -7.25 7.15
CA ILE A 199 2.81 -7.55 5.76
C ILE A 199 3.19 -6.30 4.96
N ASP A 200 2.71 -5.13 5.39
CA ASP A 200 2.87 -3.87 4.67
C ASP A 200 4.27 -3.27 4.86
N SER A 201 4.73 -2.58 3.82
CA SER A 201 6.07 -1.98 3.76
C SER A 201 6.08 -0.46 3.94
N GLY A 202 4.88 0.13 4.02
CA GLY A 202 4.68 1.57 4.04
C GLY A 202 4.89 2.20 5.43
N LEU A 203 4.99 3.53 5.44
CA LEU A 203 5.01 4.31 6.67
C LEU A 203 3.68 4.24 7.44
N GLY A 204 2.56 3.97 6.74
CA GLY A 204 1.25 3.80 7.36
C GLY A 204 1.22 2.73 8.45
N THR A 205 2.05 1.70 8.32
CA THR A 205 2.22 0.65 9.32
C THR A 205 2.60 1.22 10.70
N SER A 206 3.37 2.31 10.77
CA SER A 206 3.78 2.92 12.04
C SER A 206 2.61 3.32 12.94
N TYR A 207 1.47 3.72 12.36
CA TYR A 207 0.30 4.12 13.13
C TYR A 207 -0.32 2.95 13.90
N HIS A 208 -0.13 1.72 13.43
CA HIS A 208 -0.65 0.50 14.06
C HIS A 208 0.16 0.03 15.28
N PHE A 209 1.38 0.57 15.47
CA PHE A 209 2.30 0.18 16.53
C PHE A 209 2.48 1.26 17.61
N ARG A 210 1.58 2.25 17.68
CA ARG A 210 1.68 3.37 18.63
C ARG A 210 1.45 2.94 20.08
N GLU A 211 0.43 2.11 20.33
CA GLU A 211 0.27 1.42 21.60
C GLU A 211 1.08 0.13 21.51
N SER A 212 2.26 0.15 22.13
CA SER A 212 3.23 -0.94 21.96
C SER A 212 2.74 -2.19 22.68
N ALA A 213 2.69 -3.31 21.95
CA ALA A 213 2.90 -4.62 22.58
C ALA A 213 4.16 -4.57 23.45
N SER A 214 4.28 -5.44 24.45
CA SER A 214 5.54 -5.61 25.17
C SER A 214 6.70 -5.73 24.16
N LYS A 215 7.87 -5.14 24.49
CA LYS A 215 9.07 -5.23 23.65
C LYS A 215 9.53 -6.67 23.43
N GLU A 216 9.01 -7.61 24.21
CA GLU A 216 9.26 -9.04 24.09
C GLU A 216 8.36 -9.73 23.06
N VAL A 217 7.22 -9.11 22.68
CA VAL A 217 6.29 -9.70 21.72
C VAL A 217 6.93 -9.68 20.33
N PRO A 218 7.15 -10.86 19.71
CA PRO A 218 7.73 -10.96 18.38
C PRO A 218 6.80 -10.39 17.31
N ILE A 219 7.41 -9.76 16.31
CA ILE A 219 6.71 -9.29 15.13
C ILE A 219 7.05 -10.22 13.96
N ILE A 220 6.02 -10.87 13.43
CA ILE A 220 6.08 -11.69 12.23
C ILE A 220 6.00 -10.79 11.00
N THR A 221 7.02 -10.83 10.15
CA THR A 221 7.13 -10.01 8.94
C THR A 221 8.06 -10.69 7.93
N TRP A 222 8.30 -10.04 6.80
CA TRP A 222 9.31 -10.41 5.80
C TRP A 222 10.35 -9.28 5.65
N PHE A 223 11.48 -9.56 5.00
CA PHE A 223 12.55 -8.56 4.83
C PHE A 223 12.12 -7.35 4.00
N GLY A 224 11.14 -7.46 3.10
CA GLY A 224 10.56 -6.32 2.39
C GLY A 224 9.55 -5.50 3.21
N GLY A 225 9.28 -5.86 4.47
CA GLY A 225 8.27 -5.23 5.34
C GLY A 225 8.57 -3.78 5.74
N SER A 226 7.82 -3.23 6.69
CA SER A 226 7.94 -1.81 7.06
C SER A 226 9.27 -1.49 7.74
N ALA A 227 9.91 -0.41 7.28
CA ALA A 227 11.13 0.13 7.87
C ALA A 227 11.00 0.44 9.36
N TYR A 228 9.86 1.03 9.75
CA TYR A 228 9.57 1.38 11.15
C TYR A 228 9.52 0.13 12.04
N VAL A 229 8.90 -0.94 11.54
CA VAL A 229 8.79 -2.20 12.30
C VAL A 229 10.17 -2.78 12.60
N PHE A 230 11.10 -2.75 11.65
CA PHE A 230 12.46 -3.26 11.85
C PHE A 230 13.28 -2.43 12.84
N ASP A 231 12.94 -1.16 13.03
CA ASP A 231 13.60 -0.29 14.02
C ASP A 231 13.06 -0.52 15.45
N LEU A 232 11.90 -1.18 15.60
CA LEU A 232 11.39 -1.55 16.91
C LEU A 232 12.28 -2.61 17.56
N PRO A 233 12.51 -2.54 18.89
CA PRO A 233 13.37 -3.47 19.61
C PRO A 233 12.83 -4.90 19.65
N ASN A 234 11.55 -5.10 19.30
CA ASN A 234 10.88 -6.39 19.30
C ASN A 234 11.65 -7.45 18.51
N PRO A 235 11.63 -8.72 18.93
CA PRO A 235 12.12 -9.83 18.12
C PRO A 235 11.40 -9.87 16.77
N LYS A 236 12.13 -10.29 15.73
CA LYS A 236 11.58 -10.42 14.39
C LYS A 236 11.53 -11.88 13.99
N TRP A 237 10.34 -12.36 13.67
CA TRP A 237 10.16 -13.68 13.10
C TRP A 237 9.90 -13.53 11.61
N ILE A 238 10.85 -13.96 10.81
CA ILE A 238 10.87 -13.73 9.38
C ILE A 238 10.29 -14.94 8.67
N TYR A 239 9.30 -14.71 7.82
CA TYR A 239 8.89 -15.68 6.81
C TYR A 239 9.49 -15.29 5.45
N LEU A 240 9.76 -16.29 4.61
CA LEU A 240 10.13 -16.05 3.21
C LEU A 240 8.87 -15.81 2.41
N SER A 241 8.74 -14.66 1.77
CA SER A 241 7.59 -14.37 0.92
C SER A 241 7.76 -14.95 -0.50
N THR A 242 6.76 -14.73 -1.35
CA THR A 242 6.86 -14.99 -2.79
C THR A 242 7.62 -13.88 -3.54
N HIS A 243 8.27 -12.94 -2.86
CA HIS A 243 9.11 -11.94 -3.51
C HIS A 243 10.37 -12.58 -4.11
N PRO A 244 10.85 -12.17 -5.30
CA PRO A 244 12.01 -12.80 -5.94
C PRO A 244 13.26 -12.90 -5.08
N LEU A 245 13.55 -11.88 -4.26
CA LEU A 245 14.70 -11.93 -3.33
C LEU A 245 14.55 -13.01 -2.25
N ASP A 246 13.34 -13.21 -1.70
CA ASP A 246 13.08 -14.26 -0.71
C ASP A 246 13.13 -15.64 -1.35
N GLN A 247 12.61 -15.81 -2.58
CA GLN A 247 12.68 -17.08 -3.30
C GLN A 247 14.13 -17.50 -3.58
N ILE A 248 14.97 -16.54 -4.00
CA ILE A 248 16.41 -16.77 -4.18
C ILE A 248 17.05 -17.14 -2.86
N ALA A 249 16.78 -16.36 -1.81
CA ALA A 249 17.37 -16.61 -0.52
C ALA A 249 16.94 -18.00 0.00
N GLY A 250 15.69 -18.38 -0.22
CA GLY A 250 15.11 -19.69 0.04
C GLY A 250 15.89 -20.81 -0.65
N ALA A 251 16.00 -20.72 -1.97
CA ALA A 251 16.66 -21.74 -2.79
C ALA A 251 18.17 -21.86 -2.51
N THR A 252 18.84 -20.75 -2.21
CA THR A 252 20.31 -20.71 -2.09
C THR A 252 20.78 -20.91 -0.64
N PHE A 253 20.12 -20.29 0.34
CA PHE A 253 20.61 -20.21 1.72
C PHE A 253 19.70 -20.93 2.73
N PHE A 254 18.39 -20.97 2.51
CA PHE A 254 17.43 -21.57 3.44
C PHE A 254 16.91 -22.93 2.94
N LYS A 255 17.81 -23.87 2.65
CA LYS A 255 17.42 -25.22 2.20
C LYS A 255 16.41 -25.85 3.15
N GLY A 256 15.25 -26.26 2.61
CA GLY A 256 14.15 -26.85 3.37
C GLY A 256 13.14 -25.85 3.95
N THR A 257 13.34 -24.54 3.76
CA THR A 257 12.35 -23.51 4.10
C THR A 257 11.56 -23.12 2.86
N GLU A 258 10.25 -23.31 2.90
CA GLU A 258 9.36 -22.95 1.79
C GLU A 258 8.91 -21.48 1.91
N SER A 259 8.79 -20.79 0.76
CA SER A 259 8.16 -19.48 0.72
C SER A 259 6.67 -19.59 1.07
N LEU A 260 6.19 -18.73 1.96
CA LEU A 260 4.78 -18.64 2.29
C LEU A 260 4.03 -17.86 1.21
N THR A 261 2.92 -18.45 0.77
CA THR A 261 1.98 -17.82 -0.16
C THR A 261 0.87 -17.10 0.61
N ASN A 262 0.29 -16.05 0.02
CA ASN A 262 -0.89 -15.38 0.55
C ASN A 262 -2.11 -15.68 -0.34
N PRO A 263 -2.83 -16.80 -0.10
CA PRO A 263 -3.84 -17.29 -1.03
C PRO A 263 -5.02 -16.31 -1.20
N SER A 264 -5.45 -15.66 -0.11
CA SER A 264 -6.56 -14.67 -0.13
C SER A 264 -6.10 -13.23 -0.37
N LYS A 265 -4.80 -13.02 -0.61
CA LYS A 265 -4.18 -11.71 -0.90
C LYS A 265 -4.50 -10.63 0.13
N ASN A 266 -4.70 -11.02 1.40
CA ASN A 266 -4.99 -10.12 2.50
C ASN A 266 -4.30 -10.60 3.80
N MET A 267 -4.47 -9.86 4.90
CA MET A 267 -3.80 -10.16 6.17
C MET A 267 -4.18 -11.55 6.72
N ALA A 268 -5.45 -11.95 6.62
CA ALA A 268 -5.89 -13.26 7.09
C ALA A 268 -5.24 -14.39 6.28
N GLY A 269 -5.13 -14.23 4.97
CA GLY A 269 -4.48 -15.21 4.11
C GLY A 269 -3.05 -15.52 4.52
N MET A 270 -2.29 -14.46 4.81
CA MET A 270 -0.92 -14.63 5.32
C MET A 270 -0.92 -15.23 6.72
N ALA A 271 -1.85 -14.84 7.60
CA ALA A 271 -1.94 -15.38 8.95
C ALA A 271 -2.15 -16.89 8.97
N PHE A 272 -3.03 -17.42 8.12
CA PHE A 272 -3.22 -18.86 8.01
C PHE A 272 -1.97 -19.57 7.51
N SER A 273 -1.30 -19.05 6.47
CA SER A 273 -0.04 -19.61 5.98
C SER A 273 1.05 -19.62 7.06
N VAL A 274 1.15 -18.55 7.84
CA VAL A 274 2.09 -18.43 8.97
C VAL A 274 1.75 -19.42 10.07
N LEU A 275 0.49 -19.48 10.53
CA LEU A 275 0.08 -20.38 11.63
C LEU A 275 0.24 -21.85 11.25
N HIS A 276 -0.12 -22.23 10.02
CA HIS A 276 0.12 -23.56 9.51
C HIS A 276 1.62 -23.87 9.44
N SER A 277 2.44 -22.91 9.00
CA SER A 277 3.90 -23.05 8.97
C SER A 277 4.53 -23.13 10.36
N LEU A 278 3.85 -22.64 11.40
CA LEU A 278 4.25 -22.80 12.80
C LEU A 278 3.78 -24.14 13.39
N GLY A 279 2.95 -24.90 12.67
CA GLY A 279 2.48 -26.22 13.10
C GLY A 279 1.04 -26.29 13.58
N PHE A 280 0.31 -25.18 13.60
CA PHE A 280 -1.08 -25.18 14.07
C PHE A 280 -2.03 -25.76 13.04
N GLU A 281 -2.81 -26.75 13.46
CA GLU A 281 -3.91 -27.30 12.67
C GLU A 281 -5.27 -26.73 13.08
N LYS A 282 -5.40 -26.33 14.36
CA LYS A 282 -6.61 -25.73 14.92
C LYS A 282 -6.45 -24.22 14.99
N VAL A 283 -6.96 -23.53 13.98
CA VAL A 283 -6.90 -22.06 13.88
C VAL A 283 -8.32 -21.48 13.92
N PHE A 284 -8.56 -20.61 14.90
CA PHE A 284 -9.74 -19.76 14.97
C PHE A 284 -9.43 -18.36 14.44
N THR A 285 -10.46 -17.64 14.03
CA THR A 285 -10.35 -16.24 13.62
C THR A 285 -11.37 -15.40 14.35
N LEU A 286 -10.97 -14.23 14.82
CA LEU A 286 -11.84 -13.20 15.38
C LEU A 286 -11.62 -11.88 14.66
N GLY A 287 -12.62 -11.01 14.63
CA GLY A 287 -12.55 -9.73 13.95
C GLY A 287 -12.28 -9.87 12.45
N LEU A 288 -12.89 -10.86 11.79
CA LEU A 288 -12.69 -11.20 10.37
C LEU A 288 -14.00 -11.57 9.66
N ASP A 289 -15.02 -10.73 9.78
CA ASP A 289 -16.31 -10.92 9.10
C ASP A 289 -16.50 -10.02 7.86
N PHE A 290 -15.52 -9.15 7.58
CA PHE A 290 -15.59 -8.14 6.53
C PHE A 290 -16.93 -7.35 6.59
N GLU A 291 -17.45 -7.13 7.79
CA GLU A 291 -18.65 -6.35 8.02
C GLU A 291 -18.32 -4.88 8.28
N ARG A 292 -19.34 -4.04 8.08
CA ARG A 292 -19.30 -2.64 8.45
C ARG A 292 -20.48 -2.35 9.36
N GLU A 293 -20.20 -1.88 10.56
CA GLU A 293 -21.21 -1.53 11.55
C GLU A 293 -21.13 -0.02 11.82
N ASN A 294 -22.24 0.70 11.66
CA ASN A 294 -22.33 2.14 11.97
C ASN A 294 -21.21 2.98 11.33
N GLY A 295 -20.90 2.72 10.06
CA GLY A 295 -19.83 3.40 9.32
C GLY A 295 -18.40 2.97 9.69
N LYS A 296 -18.22 2.20 10.77
CA LYS A 296 -16.93 1.62 11.14
C LYS A 296 -16.49 0.59 10.09
N THR A 297 -15.20 0.64 9.77
CA THR A 297 -14.54 -0.37 8.93
C THR A 297 -13.61 -1.26 9.73
N HIS A 298 -13.23 -0.83 10.93
CA HIS A 298 -12.36 -1.53 11.85
C HIS A 298 -12.85 -1.28 13.29
N CYS A 299 -12.42 -2.11 14.24
CA CYS A 299 -12.64 -1.86 15.66
C CYS A 299 -11.99 -0.54 16.11
N ARG A 300 -12.43 -0.05 17.27
CA ARG A 300 -11.89 1.17 17.89
C ARG A 300 -10.41 1.06 18.26
N GLY A 301 -9.73 2.19 18.38
CA GLY A 301 -8.34 2.27 18.84
C GLY A 301 -7.29 1.81 17.83
N THR A 302 -7.70 1.55 16.58
CA THR A 302 -6.77 1.12 15.53
C THR A 302 -5.89 2.28 15.05
N GLY A 303 -4.75 1.94 14.42
CA GLY A 303 -3.86 2.94 13.81
C GLY A 303 -4.53 3.88 12.80
N TYR A 304 -5.66 3.46 12.21
CA TYR A 304 -6.42 4.34 11.35
C TYR A 304 -7.13 5.47 12.11
N GLU A 305 -7.63 5.23 13.32
CA GLU A 305 -8.19 6.29 14.16
C GLU A 305 -7.11 7.25 14.59
N ILE A 306 -5.94 6.72 14.97
CA ILE A 306 -4.74 7.51 15.28
C ILE A 306 -4.35 8.42 14.11
N PHE A 307 -4.35 7.89 12.88
CA PHE A 307 -4.07 8.68 11.69
C PHE A 307 -5.09 9.82 11.50
N ASP A 308 -6.36 9.58 11.78
CA ASP A 308 -7.38 10.62 11.67
C ASP A 308 -7.26 11.72 12.72
N LEU A 309 -6.64 11.44 13.88
CA LEU A 309 -6.45 12.44 14.94
C LEU A 309 -5.72 13.70 14.43
N PHE A 310 -4.80 13.56 13.47
CA PHE A 310 -4.06 14.67 12.88
C PHE A 310 -4.94 15.65 12.09
N TYR A 311 -6.13 15.21 11.68
CA TYR A 311 -7.03 15.97 10.84
C TYR A 311 -8.31 16.40 11.57
N LEU A 312 -8.37 16.17 12.89
CA LEU A 312 -9.48 16.63 13.71
C LEU A 312 -9.37 18.13 13.95
N SER A 313 -10.52 18.78 14.03
CA SER A 313 -10.63 20.19 14.34
C SER A 313 -11.86 20.42 15.22
N ARG A 314 -12.05 21.65 15.72
CA ARG A 314 -13.27 22.00 16.48
C ARG A 314 -14.56 21.78 15.69
N VAL A 315 -14.49 21.76 14.36
CA VAL A 315 -15.63 21.55 13.45
C VAL A 315 -15.57 20.19 12.74
N THR A 316 -14.56 19.37 13.00
CA THR A 316 -14.35 18.08 12.35
C THR A 316 -14.07 17.01 13.40
N SER A 317 -15.10 16.24 13.73
CA SER A 317 -15.01 15.15 14.71
C SER A 317 -14.53 13.85 14.06
N LEU A 318 -14.01 12.93 14.88
CA LEU A 318 -13.67 11.58 14.43
C LEU A 318 -14.88 10.87 13.81
N PHE A 319 -16.06 11.09 14.40
CA PHE A 319 -17.33 10.58 13.87
C PHE A 319 -17.58 11.05 12.44
N SER A 320 -17.48 12.37 12.19
CA SER A 320 -17.70 12.96 10.85
C SER A 320 -16.67 12.53 9.80
N ARG A 321 -15.49 12.07 10.22
CA ARG A 321 -14.45 11.60 9.28
C ARG A 321 -14.52 10.11 9.01
N ARG A 322 -14.81 9.31 10.05
CA ARG A 322 -14.59 7.86 10.03
C ARG A 322 -15.86 7.04 10.15
N TYR A 323 -16.85 7.53 10.89
CA TYR A 323 -18.06 6.76 11.21
C TYR A 323 -19.30 7.25 10.44
N THR A 324 -19.17 8.28 9.61
CA THR A 324 -20.21 8.69 8.66
C THR A 324 -20.05 7.97 7.32
N GLN A 325 -21.17 7.54 6.75
CA GLN A 325 -21.22 7.03 5.38
C GLN A 325 -20.92 8.18 4.41
N THR A 326 -19.72 8.17 3.81
CA THR A 326 -19.31 9.14 2.80
C THR A 326 -19.39 8.52 1.39
N ALA A 327 -19.31 9.32 0.33
CA ALA A 327 -19.19 8.78 -1.04
C ALA A 327 -17.98 7.83 -1.20
N HIS A 328 -16.91 8.01 -0.41
CA HIS A 328 -15.78 7.07 -0.35
C HIS A 328 -16.13 5.74 0.33
N TRP A 329 -17.05 5.75 1.29
CA TRP A 329 -17.58 4.55 1.94
C TRP A 329 -18.31 3.67 0.92
N GLU A 330 -19.19 4.24 0.09
CA GLU A 330 -19.91 3.54 -0.99
C GLU A 330 -18.95 2.94 -2.03
N LYS A 331 -17.94 3.72 -2.48
CA LYS A 331 -16.94 3.25 -3.45
C LYS A 331 -16.14 2.02 -2.98
N ARG A 332 -16.05 1.77 -1.67
CA ARG A 332 -15.33 0.62 -1.10
C ARG A 332 -16.22 -0.59 -0.83
N LYS A 333 -17.54 -0.50 -1.03
CA LYS A 333 -18.47 -1.62 -0.85
C LYS A 333 -18.25 -2.75 -1.88
N PRO A 334 -17.99 -2.46 -3.17
CA PRO A 334 -17.62 -3.50 -4.14
C PRO A 334 -16.35 -4.27 -3.77
N ILE A 335 -15.38 -3.61 -3.13
CA ILE A 335 -14.14 -4.28 -2.66
C ILE A 335 -14.44 -5.30 -1.57
N LEU A 336 -15.38 -5.00 -0.66
CA LEU A 336 -15.81 -5.95 0.36
C LEU A 336 -16.53 -7.16 -0.24
N GLU A 337 -17.38 -6.94 -1.24
CA GLU A 337 -18.08 -8.02 -1.95
C GLU A 337 -17.07 -8.93 -2.66
N ILE A 338 -16.03 -8.36 -3.28
CA ILE A 338 -14.90 -9.11 -3.87
C ILE A 338 -14.14 -9.91 -2.80
N LEU A 339 -13.88 -9.32 -1.63
CA LEU A 339 -13.19 -10.02 -0.53
C LEU A 339 -14.04 -11.17 0.01
N ARG A 340 -15.37 -10.99 0.08
CA ARG A 340 -16.31 -12.04 0.51
C ARG A 340 -16.42 -13.18 -0.50
N SER A 341 -16.29 -12.89 -1.80
CA SER A 341 -16.35 -13.89 -2.87
C SER A 341 -15.04 -14.67 -3.09
N GLN A 342 -13.94 -14.25 -2.45
CA GLN A 342 -12.69 -15.03 -2.48
C GLN A 342 -12.89 -16.35 -1.72
N PRO A 343 -12.10 -17.40 -2.00
CA PRO A 343 -12.11 -18.61 -1.20
C PRO A 343 -11.83 -18.24 0.25
N GLN A 344 -12.88 -18.25 1.06
CA GLN A 344 -12.72 -18.05 2.49
C GLN A 344 -12.14 -19.35 3.05
N PHE A 345 -11.26 -19.20 4.03
CA PHE A 345 -10.85 -20.34 4.84
C PHE A 345 -12.10 -21.04 5.40
N PRO A 346 -12.06 -22.33 5.75
CA PRO A 346 -13.15 -22.97 6.46
C PRO A 346 -13.33 -22.28 7.82
N VAL A 347 -14.09 -21.18 7.84
CA VAL A 347 -14.44 -20.44 9.04
C VAL A 347 -15.64 -21.17 9.62
N GLN A 348 -15.41 -21.88 10.72
CA GLN A 348 -16.52 -22.40 11.50
C GLN A 348 -17.21 -21.22 12.18
N SER A 349 -18.53 -21.09 11.98
CA SER A 349 -19.31 -20.03 12.58
C SER A 349 -19.55 -20.29 14.06
N GLY A 350 -19.43 -19.25 14.87
CA GLY A 350 -19.65 -19.30 16.31
C GLY A 350 -18.38 -19.43 17.14
N LEU A 351 -18.43 -18.89 18.35
CA LEU A 351 -17.34 -18.94 19.32
C LEU A 351 -17.39 -20.29 20.05
N PRO A 352 -16.43 -21.20 19.82
CA PRO A 352 -16.47 -22.52 20.44
C PRO A 352 -16.13 -22.43 21.92
N GLU A 353 -16.70 -23.33 22.72
CA GLU A 353 -16.20 -23.58 24.06
C GLU A 353 -14.95 -24.46 23.96
N LEU A 354 -13.81 -23.93 24.42
CA LEU A 354 -12.55 -24.69 24.45
C LEU A 354 -12.43 -25.45 25.77
N ASP A 355 -11.75 -26.61 25.71
CA ASP A 355 -11.39 -27.39 26.89
C ASP A 355 -10.64 -26.51 27.91
N PRO A 356 -11.12 -26.37 29.15
CA PRO A 356 -10.43 -25.62 30.19
C PRO A 356 -9.01 -26.11 30.49
N LYS A 357 -8.70 -27.38 30.19
CA LYS A 357 -7.36 -27.98 30.37
C LYS A 357 -6.40 -27.65 29.23
N LEU A 358 -6.85 -26.97 28.18
CA LEU A 358 -6.01 -26.59 27.06
C LEU A 358 -4.84 -25.72 27.54
N MET A 359 -3.63 -26.18 27.26
CA MET A 359 -2.40 -25.47 27.57
C MET A 359 -1.90 -24.72 26.34
N LYS A 360 -1.43 -23.50 26.58
CA LYS A 360 -0.88 -22.65 25.54
C LYS A 360 0.46 -23.19 25.06
N VAL A 361 0.58 -23.36 23.74
CA VAL A 361 1.81 -23.88 23.13
C VAL A 361 2.89 -22.81 23.10
N LYS A 362 4.12 -23.22 23.41
CA LYS A 362 5.33 -22.40 23.26
C LYS A 362 5.99 -22.73 21.92
N LEU A 363 6.29 -21.71 21.12
CA LEU A 363 6.72 -21.87 19.72
C LEU A 363 8.20 -22.21 19.49
N TYR A 364 8.99 -22.44 20.55
CA TYR A 364 10.44 -22.57 20.45
C TYR A 364 10.92 -23.65 19.46
N ASP A 365 10.17 -24.75 19.32
CA ASP A 365 10.55 -25.85 18.44
C ASP A 365 10.17 -25.65 16.97
N SER A 366 9.22 -24.76 16.68
CA SER A 366 8.77 -24.43 15.31
C SER A 366 9.62 -23.37 14.61
N LEU A 367 10.43 -22.65 15.38
CA LEU A 367 11.31 -21.59 14.91
C LEU A 367 12.72 -22.15 14.69
N SER A 368 13.39 -21.60 13.68
CA SER A 368 14.79 -21.90 13.39
C SER A 368 15.65 -20.66 13.50
N ASP A 369 16.90 -20.86 13.87
CA ASP A 369 17.91 -19.84 13.69
C ASP A 369 18.17 -19.61 12.21
N PHE A 370 18.65 -18.43 11.87
CA PHE A 370 19.10 -18.14 10.52
C PHE A 370 20.38 -18.92 10.18
N PRO A 371 20.56 -19.38 8.93
CA PRO A 371 21.78 -20.02 8.51
C PRO A 371 22.93 -19.00 8.54
N SER A 372 24.12 -19.46 8.93
CA SER A 372 25.33 -18.63 9.03
C SER A 372 25.86 -18.12 7.68
N LYS A 373 25.29 -18.57 6.55
CA LYS A 373 25.79 -18.35 5.19
C LYS A 373 25.05 -17.27 4.39
N LEU A 374 24.25 -16.40 5.03
CA LEU A 374 23.58 -15.34 4.27
C LEU A 374 24.62 -14.33 3.72
N PRO A 375 24.51 -13.88 2.46
CA PRO A 375 25.51 -13.01 1.85
C PRO A 375 25.49 -11.63 2.49
N SER A 376 26.60 -11.27 3.13
CA SER A 376 26.87 -9.90 3.59
C SER A 376 27.58 -9.06 2.53
N ASP A 377 28.18 -9.67 1.48
CA ASP A 377 28.79 -8.93 0.36
C ASP A 377 27.76 -8.65 -0.76
N PRO A 378 27.58 -7.38 -1.17
CA PRO A 378 26.78 -7.02 -2.35
C PRO A 378 27.12 -7.81 -3.62
N LYS A 379 28.40 -8.16 -3.84
CA LYS A 379 28.87 -8.88 -5.03
C LYS A 379 28.27 -10.27 -5.15
N GLU A 380 28.02 -10.94 -4.03
CA GLU A 380 27.40 -12.26 -4.01
C GLU A 380 25.95 -12.19 -4.49
N TRP A 381 25.18 -11.22 -4.01
CA TRP A 381 23.81 -10.97 -4.47
C TRP A 381 23.75 -10.69 -5.98
N LEU A 382 24.70 -9.90 -6.49
CA LEU A 382 24.80 -9.60 -7.92
C LEU A 382 25.09 -10.85 -8.74
N LYS A 383 26.11 -11.62 -8.34
CA LYS A 383 26.47 -12.89 -8.99
C LYS A 383 25.27 -13.84 -9.06
N ILE A 384 24.51 -13.97 -7.98
CA ILE A 384 23.32 -14.84 -7.95
C ILE A 384 22.25 -14.33 -8.92
N SER A 385 21.99 -13.02 -8.97
CA SER A 385 21.03 -12.46 -9.94
C SER A 385 21.47 -12.57 -11.40
N ASP A 386 22.77 -12.67 -11.66
CA ASP A 386 23.30 -12.91 -13.01
C ASP A 386 23.14 -14.38 -13.43
N THR A 387 23.15 -15.31 -12.47
CA THR A 387 22.97 -16.74 -12.74
C THR A 387 21.51 -17.17 -12.99
N ILE A 388 20.53 -16.29 -12.75
CA ILE A 388 19.10 -16.60 -12.90
C ILE A 388 18.59 -15.93 -14.19
N PRO A 389 18.29 -16.71 -15.26
CA PRO A 389 17.91 -16.16 -16.57
C PRO A 389 16.68 -15.24 -16.53
N ASP A 390 15.68 -15.58 -15.71
CA ASP A 390 14.40 -14.86 -15.61
C ASP A 390 14.34 -13.87 -14.44
N PHE A 391 15.49 -13.38 -13.96
CA PHE A 391 15.50 -12.46 -12.83
C PHE A 391 14.91 -11.09 -13.24
N PRO A 392 13.91 -10.55 -12.49
CA PRO A 392 13.24 -9.32 -12.89
C PRO A 392 14.20 -8.13 -13.05
N PRO A 393 14.32 -7.52 -14.25
CA PRO A 393 15.32 -6.48 -14.52
C PRO A 393 15.21 -5.25 -13.61
N GLU A 394 13.99 -4.84 -13.24
CA GLU A 394 13.75 -3.71 -12.34
C GLU A 394 14.29 -3.96 -10.93
N ILE A 395 14.09 -5.18 -10.41
CA ILE A 395 14.63 -5.60 -9.12
C ILE A 395 16.15 -5.64 -9.19
N LYS A 396 16.72 -6.17 -10.28
CA LYS A 396 18.17 -6.22 -10.51
C LYS A 396 18.82 -4.84 -10.45
N ARG A 397 18.24 -3.87 -11.16
CA ARG A 397 18.72 -2.48 -11.20
C ARG A 397 18.65 -1.82 -9.82
N THR A 398 17.55 -2.03 -9.09
CA THR A 398 17.39 -1.48 -7.75
C THR A 398 18.36 -2.14 -6.78
N MET A 399 18.49 -3.47 -6.85
CA MET A 399 19.39 -4.26 -6.02
C MET A 399 20.84 -3.81 -6.14
N GLN A 400 21.35 -3.55 -7.36
CA GLN A 400 22.70 -3.03 -7.60
C GLN A 400 23.05 -1.77 -6.78
N LYS A 401 22.04 -0.93 -6.53
CA LYS A 401 22.19 0.28 -5.73
C LYS A 401 22.01 -0.01 -4.25
N GLU A 402 20.91 -0.68 -3.89
CA GLU A 402 20.49 -0.82 -2.49
C GLU A 402 21.34 -1.83 -1.71
N SER A 403 21.91 -2.86 -2.36
CA SER A 403 22.77 -3.85 -1.69
C SER A 403 24.07 -3.25 -1.15
N ARG A 404 24.52 -2.11 -1.70
CA ARG A 404 25.72 -1.40 -1.23
C ARG A 404 25.66 -1.01 0.25
N ILE A 405 24.47 -0.93 0.84
CA ILE A 405 24.31 -0.65 2.27
C ILE A 405 24.94 -1.75 3.16
N LEU A 406 25.16 -2.95 2.62
CA LEU A 406 25.81 -4.06 3.32
C LEU A 406 27.33 -3.91 3.42
N ILE A 407 27.95 -3.00 2.66
CA ILE A 407 29.39 -2.72 2.75
C ILE A 407 29.66 -2.10 4.14
N GLN A 408 30.53 -2.74 4.93
CA GLN A 408 30.92 -2.20 6.23
C GLN A 408 31.64 -0.86 6.05
N SER A 409 31.47 0.06 7.01
CA SER A 409 31.94 1.46 6.96
C SER A 409 33.46 1.67 6.74
N GLY A 410 34.26 0.62 6.60
CA GLY A 410 35.68 0.66 6.24
C GLY A 410 35.99 0.48 4.75
N ASP A 411 35.02 0.06 3.92
CA ASP A 411 35.23 -0.35 2.53
C ASP A 411 34.48 0.52 1.49
N LEU A 412 34.07 1.75 1.86
CA LEU A 412 33.55 2.70 0.87
C LEU A 412 34.71 3.11 -0.06
N PRO A 413 34.68 2.78 -1.37
CA PRO A 413 35.57 3.44 -2.31
C PRO A 413 35.18 4.91 -2.30
N ILE A 414 36.14 5.77 -1.98
CA ILE A 414 36.02 7.22 -2.17
C ILE A 414 35.50 7.40 -3.60
N LEU A 415 34.29 7.95 -3.74
CA LEU A 415 33.75 8.33 -5.03
C LEU A 415 34.71 9.37 -5.60
N GLY A 416 35.55 8.93 -6.53
CA GLY A 416 36.43 9.79 -7.30
C GLY A 416 35.59 10.89 -7.93
N SER A 417 35.94 12.13 -7.59
CA SER A 417 35.50 13.34 -8.25
C SER A 417 35.90 13.28 -9.73
N ASN A 418 35.02 12.77 -10.59
CA ASN A 418 35.08 13.03 -12.02
C ASN A 418 34.11 14.18 -12.32
N SER A 419 34.55 15.39 -12.00
CA SER A 419 34.15 16.59 -12.73
C SER A 419 35.05 16.71 -13.94
N SER A 420 34.54 16.32 -15.11
CA SER A 420 35.06 16.72 -16.41
C SER A 420 33.93 16.68 -17.42
N TYR A 421 33.69 17.86 -17.99
CA TYR A 421 32.67 18.28 -18.98
C TYR A 421 31.33 18.75 -18.43
#